data_AF-A0A2Z4RS47-F1
#
_entry.id   AF-A0A2Z4RS47-F1
#
_cell.length_a   1.000
_cell.length_b   1.000
_cell.length_c   1.000
_cell.angle_alpha   90.00
_cell.angle_beta   90.00
_cell.angle_gamma   90.00
#
_symmetry.space_group_name_H-M   'P 1'
#
loop_
_entity.id
_entity.type
_entity.pdbx_description
1 polymer ?
#
loop_
_entity_poly.entity_id
_entity_poly.type
_entity_poly.pdbx_seq_one_letter_code
_entity_poly.pdbx_strand_id
1 'polypeptide(L)' 'MKQIPLTELVATKGQAFAAKSLGVSPAAISKAISAERNISVICNEDGTFEAHELKSFPAQASPKKSAA' A
#
# COMPACT_ATOMS: atom_id res chain seq x y z
N MET A 1 -9.33 7.46 15.28
CA MET A 1 -8.52 7.18 14.06
C MET A 1 -7.34 6.26 14.38
N LYS A 2 -7.05 5.23 13.57
CA LYS A 2 -5.89 4.32 13.75
C LYS A 2 -5.11 4.20 12.42
N GLN A 3 -3.80 4.40 12.45
CA GLN A 3 -2.93 4.16 11.28
C GLN A 3 -2.21 2.83 11.42
N ILE A 4 -2.25 2.00 10.38
CA ILE A 4 -1.55 0.72 10.30
C ILE A 4 -0.91 0.55 8.92
N PRO A 5 0.19 -0.21 8.77
CA PRO A 5 0.74 -0.53 7.47
C PRO A 5 -0.23 -1.38 6.64
N LEU A 6 -0.18 -1.24 5.31
CA LEU A 6 -1.03 -2.01 4.39
C LEU A 6 -0.87 -3.53 4.60
N THR A 7 0.34 -3.98 4.89
CA THR A 7 0.66 -5.40 5.15
C THR A 7 -0.08 -5.93 6.39
N GLU A 8 -0.18 -5.13 7.46
CA GLU A 8 -0.92 -5.51 8.67
C GLU A 8 -2.43 -5.55 8.43
N LEU A 9 -2.98 -4.58 7.69
CA LEU A 9 -4.39 -4.60 7.31
C LEU A 9 -4.74 -5.86 6.49
N VAL A 10 -3.86 -6.24 5.57
CA VAL A 10 -4.02 -7.44 4.75
C VAL A 10 -3.86 -8.72 5.58
N ALA A 11 -2.94 -8.75 6.54
CA ALA A 11 -2.79 -9.89 7.45
C ALA A 11 -4.01 -10.08 8.36
N THR A 12 -4.64 -8.99 8.80
CA THR A 12 -5.79 -9.04 9.72
C THR A 12 -7.13 -9.26 9.01
N LYS A 13 -7.35 -8.64 7.85
CA LYS A 13 -8.66 -8.66 7.15
C LYS A 13 -8.64 -9.32 5.76
N GLY A 14 -7.46 -9.62 5.24
CA GLY A 14 -7.27 -10.21 3.92
C GLY A 14 -7.17 -9.19 2.78
N GLN A 15 -6.59 -9.64 1.66
CA GLN A 15 -6.38 -8.80 0.47
C GLN A 15 -7.69 -8.30 -0.16
N ALA A 16 -8.71 -9.16 -0.24
CA ALA A 16 -10.00 -8.81 -0.84
C ALA A 16 -10.70 -7.66 -0.08
N PHE A 17 -10.63 -7.68 1.26
CA PHE A 17 -11.18 -6.62 2.09
C PHE A 17 -10.41 -5.30 1.89
N ALA A 18 -9.08 -5.35 1.94
CA ALA A 18 -8.24 -4.17 1.75
C ALA A 18 -8.47 -3.54 0.36
N ALA A 19 -8.53 -4.36 -0.69
CA ALA A 19 -8.79 -3.93 -2.06
C ALA A 19 -10.14 -3.21 -2.19
N LYS A 20 -11.21 -3.82 -1.64
CA LYS A 20 -12.57 -3.23 -1.65
C LYS A 20 -12.62 -1.92 -0.87
N SER A 21 -11.97 -1.86 0.29
CA SER A 21 -11.99 -0.68 1.16
C SER A 21 -11.23 0.50 0.55
N LEU A 22 -10.15 0.23 -0.19
CA LEU A 22 -9.33 1.24 -0.86
C LEU A 22 -9.77 1.53 -2.30
N GLY A 23 -10.83 0.87 -2.80
CA GLY A 23 -11.33 1.09 -4.16
C GLY A 23 -10.39 0.61 -5.27
N VAL A 24 -9.57 -0.41 -5.02
CA VAL A 24 -8.59 -0.96 -5.98
C VAL A 24 -8.81 -2.46 -6.22
N SER A 25 -8.10 -3.04 -7.20
CA SER A 25 -8.15 -4.47 -7.45
C SER A 25 -7.27 -5.27 -6.46
N PRO A 26 -7.60 -6.54 -6.14
CA PRO A 26 -6.73 -7.40 -5.32
C PRO A 26 -5.32 -7.56 -5.90
N ALA A 27 -5.19 -7.56 -7.23
CA ALA A 27 -3.90 -7.60 -7.92
C ALA A 27 -3.05 -6.34 -7.64
N ALA A 28 -3.66 -5.16 -7.50
CA ALA A 28 -2.95 -3.94 -7.15
C ALA A 28 -2.37 -3.99 -5.72
N ILE A 29 -3.13 -4.56 -4.77
CA ILE A 29 -2.65 -4.81 -3.40
C ILE A 29 -1.49 -5.79 -3.41
N SER A 30 -1.61 -6.91 -4.12
CA SER A 30 -0.53 -7.90 -4.25
C SER A 30 0.73 -7.26 -4.84
N LYS A 31 0.61 -6.48 -5.92
CA LYS A 31 1.74 -5.77 -6.52
C LYS A 31 2.37 -4.77 -5.54
N ALA A 32 1.57 -4.07 -4.75
CA ALA A 32 2.08 -3.10 -3.78
C ALA A 32 2.89 -3.76 -2.65
N ILE A 33 2.43 -4.92 -2.16
CA ILE A 33 3.13 -5.72 -1.16
C ILE A 33 4.41 -6.32 -1.75
N SER A 34 4.35 -6.93 -2.93
CA SER A 34 5.52 -7.53 -3.59
C SER A 34 6.59 -6.51 -3.96
N ALA A 35 6.21 -5.26 -4.23
CA ALA A 35 7.14 -4.17 -4.49
C ALA A 35 7.61 -3.46 -3.21
N GLU A 36 7.26 -3.98 -2.02
CA GLU A 36 7.66 -3.44 -0.71
C GLU A 36 7.38 -1.94 -0.57
N ARG A 37 6.26 -1.47 -1.12
CA ARG A 37 5.89 -0.05 -1.08
C ARG A 37 5.59 0.34 0.37
N ASN A 38 6.11 1.50 0.81
CA ASN A 38 5.84 2.03 2.14
C ASN A 38 4.45 2.69 2.18
N ILE A 39 3.42 1.88 2.39
CA ILE A 39 2.02 2.31 2.40
C ILE A 39 1.43 2.21 3.80
N SER A 40 0.91 3.33 4.30
CA SER A 40 0.11 3.42 5.52
C SER A 40 -1.36 3.54 5.19
N VAL A 41 -2.21 2.85 5.95
CA VAL A 41 -3.67 2.94 5.87
C VAL A 41 -4.21 3.57 7.16
N ILE A 42 -5.00 4.62 7.02
CA ILE A 42 -5.74 5.28 8.09
C ILE A 42 -7.15 4.68 8.13
N CYS A 43 -7.48 4.08 9.27
CA CYS A 43 -8.80 3.60 9.60
C CYS A 43 -9.52 4.70 10.39
N ASN A 44 -10.48 5.36 9.73
CA ASN A 44 -11.29 6.41 10.33
C ASN A 44 -12.40 5.79 11.19
N GLU A 45 -12.92 6.58 12.14
CA GLU A 45 -13.97 6.12 13.09
C GLU A 45 -15.33 5.95 12.44
N ASP A 46 -15.54 6.58 11.28
CA ASP A 46 -16.71 6.41 10.42
C ASP A 46 -16.67 5.10 9.59
N GLY A 47 -15.58 4.33 9.69
CA GLY A 47 -15.38 3.08 8.95
C GLY A 47 -14.81 3.27 7.55
N THR A 48 -14.45 4.49 7.16
CA THR A 48 -13.71 4.75 5.91
C THR A 48 -12.22 4.40 6.06
N PHE A 49 -11.60 4.05 4.95
CA PHE A 49 -10.19 3.70 4.87
C PHE A 49 -9.49 4.60 3.85
N GLU A 50 -8.42 5.26 4.28
CA GLU A 50 -7.58 6.09 3.42
C GLU A 50 -6.17 5.51 3.39
N ALA A 51 -5.49 5.56 2.24
CA ALA A 51 -4.13 5.05 2.12
C ALA A 51 -3.17 6.13 1.60
N HIS A 52 -2.01 6.23 2.24
CA HIS A 52 -0.92 7.11 1.84
C HIS A 52 0.34 6.30 1.56
N GLU A 53 0.98 6.57 0.43
CA GLU A 53 2.31 6.03 0.13
C GLU A 53 3.37 7.07 0.38
N LEU A 54 4.40 6.69 1.15
CA LEU A 54 5.61 7.48 1.28
C LEU A 54 6.62 7.02 0.22
N LYS A 55 7.00 7.93 -0.67
CA LYS A 55 8.02 7.68 -1.71
C LYS A 55 9.01 8.83 -1.77
N SER A 56 10.30 8.51 -1.84
CA SER A 56 11.36 9.51 -1.99
C SER A 56 11.18 10.30 -3.30
N PHE A 57 11.50 11.59 -3.25
CA PHE A 57 11.56 12.45 -4.43
C PHE A 57 13.03 12.67 -4.85
N PRO A 58 13.39 12.50 -6.14
CA PRO A 58 12.53 12.11 -7.26
C PRO A 58 12.10 10.63 -7.20
N ALA A 59 10.84 10.36 -7.55
CA ALA A 59 10.24 9.03 -7.47
C ALA A 59 10.80 8.02 -8.48
N GLN A 60 11.45 8.51 -9.54
CA GLN A 60 12.27 7.71 -10.43
C GLN A 60 13.71 7.77 -9.91
N ALA A 61 14.14 6.75 -9.18
CA ALA A 61 15.56 6.45 -9.14
C ALA A 61 15.98 6.21 -10.59
N SER A 62 16.96 6.99 -11.08
CA SER A 62 17.62 6.75 -12.38
C SER A 62 17.83 5.25 -12.57
N PRO A 63 17.56 4.69 -13.76
CA PRO A 63 17.75 3.26 -13.98
C PRO A 63 19.15 2.92 -13.51
N LYS A 64 19.28 2.00 -12.55
CA LYS A 64 20.57 1.36 -12.32
C LYS A 64 20.91 0.71 -13.66
N LYS A 65 21.77 1.35 -14.45
CA LYS A 65 22.48 0.68 -15.52
C LYS A 65 23.28 -0.39 -14.79
N SER A 66 22.71 -1.58 -14.66
CA SER A 66 23.50 -2.78 -14.38
C SER A 66 24.37 -2.95 -15.63
N ALA A 67 25.56 -2.36 -15.57
CA ALA A 67 26.62 -2.56 -16.53
C ALA A 67 27.48 -3.73 -16.03
N ALA A 68 27.86 -4.58 -17.00
CA ALA A 68 28.66 -5.80 -16.93
C ALA A 68 27.94 -7.06 -16.45
#